data_AF-A0A918VPT8-F1
#
_entry.id   AF-A0A918VPT8-F1
#
_cell.length_a   1.000
_cell.length_b   1.000
_cell.length_c   1.000
_cell.angle_alpha   90.00
_cell.angle_beta   90.00
_cell.angle_gamma   90.00
#
_symmetry.space_group_name_H-M   'P 1'
#
loop_
_entity.id
_entity.type
_entity.pdbx_description
1 polymer ?
#
loop_
_entity_poly.entity_id
_entity_poly.type
_entity_poly.pdbx_seq_one_letter_code
_entity_poly.pdbx_strand_id
1 'polypeptide(L)' 'MDVEGAELLALQGATKLVRDIRPIFYVEVGSDVADEILKLFSSHAYVALDEQGQVLQDKCTNNTFFIPKESDKLRG' A
#
# COMPACT_ATOMS: atom_id res chain seq x y z
N MET A 1 -2.55 7.89 -5.21
CA MET A 1 -1.36 8.08 -6.06
C MET A 1 -1.60 7.23 -7.26
N ASP A 2 -1.56 7.88 -8.40
CA ASP A 2 -1.67 7.29 -9.71
C ASP A 2 -0.57 7.97 -10.53
N VAL A 3 0.45 7.21 -10.91
CA VAL A 3 1.68 7.73 -11.52
C VAL A 3 2.03 6.96 -12.79
N GLU A 4 1.03 6.37 -13.45
CA GLU A 4 1.12 5.77 -14.78
C GLU A 4 2.33 4.82 -14.94
N GLY A 5 2.37 3.77 -14.13
CA GLY A 5 3.36 2.68 -14.22
C GLY A 5 4.67 2.94 -13.48
N ALA A 6 4.77 4.05 -12.74
CA ALA A 6 5.94 4.40 -11.93
C ALA A 6 5.71 4.27 -10.41
N GLU A 7 4.66 3.56 -9.99
CA GLU A 7 4.20 3.50 -8.60
C GLU A 7 5.27 2.93 -7.68
N LEU A 8 5.88 1.82 -8.09
CA LEU A 8 6.92 1.15 -7.33
C LEU A 8 8.14 2.06 -7.14
N LEU A 9 8.59 2.76 -8.19
CA LEU A 9 9.72 3.69 -8.11
C LEU A 9 9.40 4.89 -7.22
N ALA A 10 8.19 5.44 -7.32
CA ALA A 10 7.74 6.54 -6.46
C ALA A 10 7.72 6.12 -4.98
N LEU A 11 7.22 4.92 -4.68
CA LEU A 11 7.18 4.38 -3.31
C LEU A 11 8.57 4.05 -2.76
N GLN A 12 9.46 3.50 -3.59
CA GLN A 12 10.87 3.29 -3.22
C GLN A 12 11.57 4.61 -2.90
N GLY A 13 11.34 5.66 -3.70
CA GLY A 13 11.80 7.02 -3.40
C GLY A 13 11.22 7.58 -2.09
N ALA A 14 10.00 7.17 -1.74
CA ALA A 14 9.29 7.55 -0.54
C ALA A 14 9.57 6.65 0.68
N THR A 15 10.64 5.84 0.69
CA THR A 15 10.92 4.87 1.77
C THR A 15 10.89 5.49 3.18
N LYS A 16 11.39 6.71 3.36
CA LYS A 16 11.32 7.41 4.66
C LYS A 16 9.88 7.66 5.11
N LEU A 17 8.98 8.00 4.19
CA LEU A 17 7.56 8.18 4.51
C LEU A 17 6.92 6.86 4.91
N VAL A 18 7.16 5.80 4.12
CA VAL A 18 6.63 4.44 4.39
C VAL A 18 7.12 3.91 5.74
N ARG A 19 8.39 4.14 6.09
CA ARG A 19 9.00 3.60 7.31
C ARG A 19 8.76 4.44 8.56
N ASP A 20 8.97 5.77 8.47
CA ASP A 20 9.11 6.62 9.65
C ASP A 20 7.83 7.43 9.94
N ILE A 21 7.22 8.02 8.91
CA ILE A 21 6.00 8.83 9.07
C ILE A 21 4.76 7.95 9.09
N ARG A 22 4.81 6.84 8.36
CA ARG A 22 3.78 5.81 8.29
C ARG A 22 2.37 6.36 7.96
N PRO A 23 2.16 7.16 6.89
CA PRO A 23 0.83 7.63 6.54
C PRO A 23 -0.02 6.51 5.91
N ILE A 24 -1.33 6.74 5.79
CA ILE A 24 -2.19 5.92 4.92
C ILE A 24 -1.89 6.28 3.46
N PHE A 25 -1.69 5.26 2.63
CA PHE A 25 -1.54 5.43 1.19
C PHE A 25 -2.80 4.95 0.49
N TYR A 26 -3.22 5.70 -0.53
CA TYR A 26 -4.16 5.24 -1.55
C TYR A 26 -3.38 5.18 -2.85
N VAL A 27 -3.33 4.03 -3.51
CA VAL A 27 -2.51 3.81 -4.71
C VAL A 27 -3.36 3.04 -5.73
N GLU A 28 -3.36 3.49 -6.98
CA GLU A 28 -3.80 2.67 -8.10
C GLU A 28 -2.65 1.76 -8.50
N VAL A 29 -2.79 0.46 -8.25
CA VAL A 29 -1.71 -0.51 -8.40
C VAL A 29 -1.83 -1.24 -9.74
N GLY A 30 -0.83 -1.02 -10.61
CA GLY A 30 -0.62 -1.80 -11.82
C GLY A 30 -0.33 -3.27 -11.52
N SER A 31 -0.86 -4.18 -12.33
CA SER A 31 -0.71 -5.64 -12.12
C SER A 31 0.73 -6.14 -12.25
N ASP A 32 1.57 -5.41 -12.97
CA ASP A 32 2.98 -5.68 -13.23
C ASP A 32 3.89 -5.37 -12.03
N VAL A 33 3.47 -4.48 -11.13
CA VAL A 33 4.23 -4.07 -9.93
C VAL A 33 3.56 -4.45 -8.61
N ALA A 34 2.40 -5.12 -8.70
CA ALA A 34 1.53 -5.46 -7.56
C ALA A 34 2.27 -6.22 -6.46
N ASP A 35 3.00 -7.27 -6.81
CA ASP A 35 3.67 -8.15 -5.86
C ASP A 35 4.80 -7.42 -5.12
N GLU A 36 5.57 -6.56 -5.81
CA GLU A 36 6.63 -5.77 -5.15
C GLU A 36 6.06 -4.70 -4.25
N ILE A 37 4.97 -4.04 -4.64
CA ILE A 37 4.29 -3.04 -3.80
C ILE A 37 3.71 -3.71 -2.54
N LEU A 38 3.03 -4.84 -2.68
CA LEU A 38 2.49 -5.58 -1.55
C LEU A 38 3.61 -6.03 -0.59
N LYS A 39 4.73 -6.52 -1.14
CA LYS A 39 5.92 -6.89 -0.36
C LYS A 39 6.53 -5.68 0.36
N LEU A 40 6.64 -4.54 -0.31
CA LEU A 40 7.16 -3.31 0.27
C LEU A 40 6.33 -2.89 1.49
N PHE A 41 5.02 -2.80 1.35
CA PHE A 41 4.14 -2.39 2.44
C PHE A 41 4.05 -3.42 3.57
N SER A 42 3.91 -4.71 3.24
CA SER A 42 3.86 -5.77 4.26
C SER A 42 5.13 -5.85 5.11
N SER A 43 6.31 -5.61 4.50
CA SER A 43 7.58 -5.54 5.24
C SER A 43 7.67 -4.37 6.23
N HIS A 44 6.82 -3.35 6.08
CA HIS A 44 6.72 -2.19 6.98
C HIS A 44 5.48 -2.26 7.87
N ALA A 45 4.86 -3.44 8.03
CA ALA A 45 3.69 -3.67 8.88
C ALA A 45 2.45 -2.84 8.46
N TYR A 46 2.22 -2.75 7.16
CA TYR A 46 0.96 -2.26 6.59
C TYR A 46 0.00 -3.42 6.29
N VAL A 47 -1.29 -3.08 6.14
CA VAL A 47 -2.36 -3.92 5.61
C VAL A 47 -2.85 -3.30 4.30
N ALA A 48 -3.04 -4.12 3.28
CA ALA A 48 -3.63 -3.71 2.01
C ALA A 48 -5.14 -3.96 2.04
N LEU A 49 -5.93 -2.99 1.59
CA LEU A 49 -7.38 -3.07 1.54
C LEU A 49 -7.91 -2.63 0.18
N ASP A 50 -9.02 -3.21 -0.26
CA ASP A 50 -9.76 -2.72 -1.43
C ASP A 50 -10.57 -1.45 -1.12
N GLU A 51 -11.27 -0.94 -2.12
CA GLU A 51 -12.13 0.24 -2.01
C GLU A 51 -13.36 0.02 -1.10
N GLN A 52 -13.74 -1.24 -0.85
CA GLN A 52 -14.77 -1.64 0.12
C GLN A 52 -14.22 -1.81 1.54
N GLY A 53 -12.89 -1.67 1.71
CA GLY A 53 -12.20 -1.83 2.98
C GLY A 53 -11.93 -3.27 3.40
N GLN A 54 -12.08 -4.25 2.49
CA GLN A 54 -11.76 -5.65 2.75
C GLN A 54 -10.26 -5.88 2.66
N VAL A 55 -9.74 -6.77 3.50
CA VAL A 55 -8.31 -7.10 3.53
C VAL A 55 -7.92 -7.91 2.29
N LEU A 56 -6.91 -7.42 1.59
CA LEU A 56 -6.25 -8.09 0.48
C LEU A 56 -5.09 -8.93 1.01
N GLN A 57 -5.15 -10.25 0.83
CA GLN A 57 -4.16 -11.18 1.40
C GLN A 57 -2.94 -11.35 0.49
N ASP A 58 -3.16 -11.71 -0.78
CA ASP A 58 -2.09 -12.15 -1.67
C ASP A 58 -1.91 -11.27 -2.91
N LYS A 59 -2.78 -10.28 -3.13
CA LYS A 59 -2.75 -9.44 -4.33
C LYS A 59 -3.34 -8.06 -4.05
N CYS A 60 -2.67 -7.02 -4.53
CA CYS A 60 -3.23 -5.67 -4.63
C CYS A 60 -3.25 -5.24 -6.10
N THR A 61 -4.42 -4.86 -6.62
CA THR A 61 -4.56 -4.34 -7.98
C THR A 61 -5.61 -3.25 -8.00
N ASN A 62 -5.48 -2.30 -8.93
CA ASN A 62 -6.35 -1.13 -9.03
C ASN A 62 -6.30 -0.32 -7.72
N ASN A 63 -7.43 0.23 -7.30
CA ASN A 63 -7.55 1.04 -6.10
C ASN A 63 -7.26 0.25 -4.83
N THR A 64 -6.11 0.50 -4.22
CA THR A 64 -5.68 -0.15 -2.98
C THR A 64 -5.34 0.88 -1.91
N PHE A 65 -5.87 0.68 -0.71
CA PHE A 65 -5.43 1.39 0.49
C PHE A 65 -4.35 0.59 1.22
N PHE A 66 -3.26 1.24 1.59
CA PHE A 66 -2.27 0.69 2.51
C PHE A 66 -2.36 1.45 3.83
N ILE A 67 -2.77 0.75 4.88
CA ILE A 67 -2.96 1.31 6.22
C ILE A 67 -1.94 0.69 7.19
N PRO A 68 -1.25 1.49 8.03
CA PRO A 68 -0.40 0.93 9.09
C PRO A 68 -1.22 0.06 10.05
N LYS A 69 -0.73 -1.12 10.45
CA LYS A 69 -1.45 -2.06 11.32
C LYS A 69 -1.91 -1.44 12.65
N GLU A 70 -1.20 -0.45 13.16
CA GLU A 70 -1.58 0.29 14.36
C GLU A 70 -2.80 1.20 14.15
N SER A 71 -2.99 1.72 12.93
CA SER A 71 -4.13 2.54 12.55
C SER A 71 -5.35 1.68 12.19
N ASP A 72 -5.14 0.45 11.73
CA ASP A 72 -6.22 -0.50 11.44
C ASP A 72 -7.03 -0.86 12.70
N LYS A 73 -6.39 -0.90 13.87
CA LYS A 73 -7.06 -1.10 15.17
C LYS A 73 -8.09 0.00 15.53
N LEU A 74 -8.13 1.10 14.78
CA LEU A 74 -9.11 2.17 14.96
C LEU A 74 -10.42 1.89 14.20
N ARG A 75 -10.47 0.86 13.34
CA ARG A 75 -11.66 0.47 12.55
C ARG A 75 -12.52 -0.58 13.27
N GLY A 76 -12.61 -0.47 14.60
CA GLY A 76 -13.30 -1.42 15.49
C GLY A 76 -14.68 -1.87 15.01
#